data_AF-A3P004-F1
#
_entry.id   AF-A3P004-F1
#
_cell.length_a   1.000
_cell.length_b   1.000
_cell.length_c   1.000
_cell.angle_alpha   90.00
_cell.angle_beta   90.00
_cell.angle_gamma   90.00
#
_symmetry.space_group_name_H-M   'P 1'
#
loop_
_entity.id
_entity.type
_entity.pdbx_description
1 polymer ?
#
loop_
_entity_poly.entity_id
_entity_poly.type
_entity_poly.pdbx_seq_one_letter_code
_entity_poly.pdbx_strand_id
1 'polypeptide(L)'
;MMELLTGTLRLKITKLVEIDTARQAAILQEGISAFSTDVNQVKARQELDEPGRALTKALRELSDDELTAVVALATYGNPLVPCDGNAEFADAVAEAREFVGTSEREYVIGNLASKALSGYLPAGLKRARLD
;
A
#
# COMPACT_ATOMS: atom_id res chain seq x y z
N MET A 1 -3.01 -23.58 4.21
CA MET A 1 -2.55 -22.29 4.77
C MET A 1 -1.19 -21.91 4.17
N MET A 2 -1.03 -21.99 2.84
CA MET A 2 0.29 -21.88 2.18
C MET A 2 0.21 -21.46 0.69
N GLU A 3 -0.86 -20.80 0.25
CA GLU A 3 -0.99 -20.25 -1.11
C GLU A 3 -1.17 -18.72 -1.12
N LEU A 4 -0.89 -18.06 0.01
CA LEU A 4 -1.13 -16.62 0.18
C LEU A 4 -0.18 -15.72 -0.63
N LEU A 5 0.93 -16.26 -1.15
CA LEU A 5 1.90 -15.50 -1.94
C LEU A 5 2.35 -16.33 -3.14
N THR A 6 1.55 -16.29 -4.21
CA THR A 6 2.00 -16.78 -5.51
C THR A 6 3.17 -15.93 -6.00
N GLY A 7 4.03 -16.48 -6.87
CA GLY A 7 5.12 -15.70 -7.48
C GLY A 7 4.61 -14.43 -8.19
N THR A 8 3.40 -14.50 -8.75
CA THR A 8 2.70 -13.36 -9.36
C THR A 8 2.36 -12.26 -8.35
N LEU A 9 1.84 -12.62 -7.18
CA LEU A 9 1.51 -11.65 -6.13
C LEU A 9 2.77 -10.98 -5.56
N ARG A 10 3.87 -11.72 -5.39
CA ARG A 10 5.16 -11.12 -4.98
C ARG A 10 5.62 -10.06 -5.96
N LEU A 11 5.56 -10.32 -7.27
CA LEU A 11 5.91 -9.33 -8.31
C LEU A 11 5.01 -8.09 -8.24
N LYS A 12 3.70 -8.27 -8.03
CA LYS A 12 2.75 -7.16 -7.86
C LYS A 12 3.06 -6.34 -6.61
N ILE A 13 3.42 -6.98 -5.49
CA ILE A 13 3.84 -6.31 -4.26
C ILE A 13 5.12 -5.48 -4.49
N THR A 14 6.14 -6.05 -5.15
CA THR A 14 7.35 -5.30 -5.52
C THR A 14 7.02 -4.07 -6.35
N LYS A 15 6.16 -4.21 -7.36
CA LYS A 15 5.72 -3.07 -8.18
C LYS A 15 4.98 -2.01 -7.37
N LEU A 16 4.12 -2.40 -6.43
CA LEU A 16 3.44 -1.46 -5.52
C LEU A 16 4.46 -0.71 -4.64
N VAL A 17 5.48 -1.40 -4.13
CA VAL A 17 6.56 -0.80 -3.33
C VAL A 17 7.38 0.18 -4.15
N GLU A 18 7.70 -0.13 -5.41
CA GLU A 18 8.45 0.76 -6.30
C GLU A 18 7.65 2.04 -6.62
N ILE A 19 6.37 1.90 -6.98
CA ILE A 19 5.49 3.04 -7.24
C ILE A 19 5.35 3.91 -5.97
N ASP A 20 5.13 3.30 -4.81
CA ASP A 20 5.01 4.06 -3.56
C ASP A 20 6.34 4.68 -3.13
N THR A 21 7.48 4.04 -3.39
CA THR A 21 8.81 4.63 -3.13
C THR A 21 9.00 5.90 -3.95
N ALA A 22 8.64 5.88 -5.24
CA ALA A 22 8.68 7.06 -6.08
C ALA A 22 7.74 8.16 -5.57
N ARG A 23 6.54 7.79 -5.12
CA ARG A 23 5.57 8.71 -4.50
C ARG A 23 6.13 9.36 -3.22
N GLN A 24 6.69 8.57 -2.31
CA GLN A 24 7.26 9.05 -1.04
C GLN A 24 8.50 9.94 -1.27
N ALA A 25 9.33 9.60 -2.26
CA ALA A 25 10.46 10.43 -2.66
C ALA A 25 10.01 11.79 -3.19
N ALA A 26 8.93 11.85 -3.97
CA ALA A 26 8.34 13.09 -4.45
C ALA A 26 7.73 13.92 -3.29
N ILE A 27 7.05 13.28 -2.32
CA ILE A 27 6.48 13.96 -1.14
C ILE A 27 7.56 14.63 -0.27
N LEU A 28 8.72 13.98 -0.11
CA LEU A 28 9.85 14.51 0.66
C LEU A 28 10.51 15.74 0.03
N GLN A 29 10.24 16.04 -1.25
CA GLN A 29 10.81 17.20 -1.94
C GLN A 29 10.03 18.51 -1.69
N GLU A 30 8.91 18.49 -0.96
CA GLU A 30 7.95 19.58 -1.08
C GLU A 30 7.97 20.62 0.07
N GLY A 31 8.72 21.70 -0.19
CA GLY A 31 8.30 23.08 0.11
C GLY A 31 7.38 23.64 -1.00
N ILE A 32 6.40 22.85 -1.44
CA ILE A 32 5.57 23.18 -2.60
C ILE A 32 4.21 23.67 -2.13
N SER A 33 3.89 24.87 -2.57
CA SER A 33 2.68 25.57 -2.18
C SER A 33 1.53 25.07 -3.03
N ALA A 34 0.36 24.80 -2.45
CA ALA A 34 -0.86 24.40 -3.16
C ALA A 34 -1.53 25.53 -3.98
N PHE A 35 -1.07 26.78 -3.81
CA PHE A 35 -1.67 27.96 -4.44
C PHE A 35 -0.75 28.70 -5.43
N SER A 36 0.50 28.25 -5.58
CA SER A 36 1.42 28.82 -6.57
C SER A 36 0.98 28.52 -8.01
N THR A 37 1.07 29.53 -8.89
CA THR A 37 0.85 29.41 -10.34
C THR A 37 2.15 29.24 -11.12
N ASP A 38 3.30 29.15 -10.42
CA ASP A 38 4.60 28.89 -11.03
C ASP A 38 4.60 27.54 -11.77
N VAL A 39 5.11 27.53 -13.00
CA VAL A 39 5.09 26.35 -13.88
C VAL A 39 5.86 25.16 -13.28
N ASN A 40 6.94 25.41 -12.53
CA ASN A 40 7.70 24.36 -11.86
C ASN A 40 6.92 23.80 -10.66
N GLN A 41 6.18 24.66 -9.95
CA GLN A 41 5.31 24.23 -8.84
C GLN A 41 4.09 23.44 -9.34
N VAL A 42 3.51 23.82 -10.47
CA VAL A 42 2.41 23.08 -11.10
C VAL A 42 2.89 21.72 -11.63
N LYS A 43 4.08 21.67 -12.26
CA LYS A 43 4.69 20.41 -12.70
C LYS A 43 5.02 19.50 -11.52
N ALA A 44 5.60 20.02 -10.45
CA ALA A 44 5.91 19.21 -9.28
C ALA A 44 4.64 18.63 -8.62
N ARG A 45 3.54 19.40 -8.57
CA ARG A 45 2.23 18.85 -8.16
C ARG A 45 1.72 17.76 -9.11
N GLN A 46 1.88 17.91 -10.42
CA GLN A 46 1.49 16.87 -11.38
C GLN A 46 2.35 15.61 -11.23
N GLU A 47 3.65 15.79 -10.98
CA GLU A 47 4.62 14.73 -10.70
C GLU A 47 4.37 14.04 -9.35
N LEU A 48 3.70 14.68 -8.38
CA LEU A 48 3.15 14.05 -7.18
C LEU A 48 1.87 13.26 -7.44
N ASP A 49 1.00 13.81 -8.29
CA ASP A 49 -0.32 13.27 -8.60
C ASP A 49 -0.23 11.99 -9.46
N GLU A 50 0.78 11.91 -10.34
CA GLU A 50 1.03 10.76 -11.22
C GLU A 50 1.36 9.46 -10.46
N PRO A 51 2.30 9.42 -9.50
CA PRO A 51 2.55 8.27 -8.65
C PRO A 51 1.32 7.85 -7.83
N GLY A 52 0.52 8.80 -7.34
CA GLY A 52 -0.73 8.50 -6.64
C GLY A 52 -1.77 7.81 -7.54
N ARG A 53 -1.92 8.30 -8.77
CA ARG A 53 -2.77 7.67 -9.79
C ARG A 53 -2.24 6.29 -10.21
N ALA A 54 -0.93 6.16 -10.40
CA ALA A 54 -0.28 4.89 -10.74
C ALA A 54 -0.47 3.85 -9.62
N LEU A 55 -0.35 4.26 -8.36
CA LEU A 55 -0.57 3.40 -7.19
C LEU A 55 -2.02 2.92 -7.13
N THR A 56 -2.97 3.84 -7.29
CA THR A 56 -4.41 3.54 -7.31
C THR A 56 -4.76 2.56 -8.43
N LYS A 57 -4.19 2.77 -9.62
CA LYS A 57 -4.37 1.86 -10.77
C LYS A 57 -3.80 0.48 -10.48
N ALA A 58 -2.58 0.38 -9.93
CA ALA A 58 -1.96 -0.89 -9.60
C ALA A 58 -2.76 -1.66 -8.52
N LEU A 59 -3.35 -0.96 -7.55
CA LEU A 59 -4.24 -1.55 -6.55
C LEU A 59 -5.57 -2.05 -7.15
N ARG A 60 -6.12 -1.34 -8.14
CA ARG A 60 -7.33 -1.78 -8.86
C ARG A 60 -7.13 -3.07 -9.66
N GLU A 61 -5.91 -3.32 -10.15
CA GLU A 61 -5.53 -4.52 -10.91
C GLU A 61 -5.40 -5.80 -10.05
N LEU A 62 -5.45 -5.68 -8.72
CA LEU A 62 -5.40 -6.83 -7.81
C LEU A 62 -6.72 -7.61 -7.81
N SER A 63 -6.70 -8.93 -7.67
CA SER A 63 -7.92 -9.67 -7.31
C SER A 63 -8.35 -9.34 -5.87
N ASP A 64 -9.55 -9.76 -5.46
CA ASP A 64 -9.99 -9.55 -4.06
C ASP A 64 -9.08 -10.29 -3.07
N ASP A 65 -8.65 -11.52 -3.38
CA ASP A 65 -7.69 -12.26 -2.54
C ASP A 65 -6.30 -11.59 -2.47
N GLU A 66 -5.82 -11.07 -3.60
CA GLU A 66 -4.56 -10.31 -3.64
C GLU A 66 -4.68 -8.99 -2.86
N LEU A 67 -5.82 -8.32 -2.97
CA LEU A 67 -6.12 -7.09 -2.23
C LEU A 67 -6.18 -7.38 -0.72
N THR A 68 -6.84 -8.47 -0.31
CA THR A 68 -6.83 -8.95 1.08
C THR A 68 -5.42 -9.20 1.58
N ALA A 69 -4.57 -9.89 0.81
CA ALA A 69 -3.18 -10.14 1.21
C ALA A 69 -2.39 -8.82 1.36
N VAL A 70 -2.57 -7.86 0.45
CA VAL A 70 -1.93 -6.54 0.54
C VAL A 70 -2.43 -5.74 1.74
N VAL A 71 -3.74 -5.76 2.05
CA VAL A 71 -4.30 -5.15 3.26
C VAL A 71 -3.70 -5.78 4.51
N ALA A 72 -3.68 -7.11 4.60
CA ALA A 72 -3.12 -7.82 5.74
C ALA A 72 -1.65 -7.48 5.96
N LEU A 73 -0.83 -7.50 4.90
CA LEU A 73 0.59 -7.14 4.97
C LEU A 73 0.79 -5.66 5.36
N ALA A 74 0.00 -4.74 4.80
CA ALA A 74 0.11 -3.33 5.13
C ALA A 74 -0.29 -3.04 6.58
N THR A 75 -1.32 -3.72 7.10
CA THR A 75 -1.75 -3.61 8.49
C THR A 75 -0.71 -4.22 9.43
N TYR A 76 -0.26 -5.44 9.15
CA TYR A 76 0.71 -6.17 9.98
C TYR A 76 2.10 -5.53 9.97
N GLY A 77 2.47 -4.91 8.85
CA GLY A 77 3.71 -4.16 8.69
C GLY A 77 3.66 -2.73 9.24
N ASN A 78 2.50 -2.24 9.66
CA ASN A 78 2.37 -0.91 10.22
C ASN A 78 3.03 -0.86 11.63
N PRO A 79 4.02 0.00 11.87
CA PRO A 79 4.65 0.12 13.18
C PRO A 79 3.76 0.79 14.24
N LEU A 80 2.71 1.50 13.82
CA LEU A 80 1.77 2.20 14.70
C LEU A 80 0.62 1.33 15.19
N VAL A 81 0.42 0.16 14.56
CA VAL A 81 -0.52 -0.84 15.07
C VAL A 81 0.30 -1.76 15.97
N PRO A 82 0.11 -1.68 17.31
CA PRO A 82 0.67 -2.68 18.19
C PRO A 82 -0.04 -4.00 17.89
N CYS A 83 0.55 -4.79 17.00
CA CYS A 83 0.31 -6.21 17.01
C CYS A 83 0.82 -6.69 18.37
N ASP A 84 -0.08 -7.14 19.25
CA ASP A 84 0.32 -7.83 20.46
C ASP A 84 1.37 -8.89 20.08
N GLY A 85 2.35 -9.14 20.94
CA GLY A 85 3.49 -10.03 20.61
C GLY A 85 3.11 -11.46 20.18
N ASN A 86 1.82 -11.81 20.26
CA ASN A 86 1.20 -13.06 19.83
C ASN A 86 0.22 -12.92 18.65
N ALA A 87 -0.02 -11.72 18.11
CA ALA A 87 -0.93 -11.51 16.99
C ALA A 87 -0.36 -12.24 15.75
N GLU A 88 -1.05 -13.29 15.33
CA GLU A 88 -0.62 -14.09 14.20
C GLU A 88 -0.97 -13.36 12.91
N PHE A 89 -0.14 -13.51 11.88
CA PHE A 89 -0.47 -12.98 10.55
C PHE A 89 -1.82 -13.50 10.03
N ALA A 90 -2.25 -14.68 10.50
CA ALA A 90 -3.56 -15.24 10.21
C ALA A 90 -4.73 -14.34 10.69
N ASP A 91 -4.60 -13.69 11.84
CA ASP A 91 -5.61 -12.77 12.37
C ASP A 91 -5.72 -11.53 11.47
N ALA A 92 -4.56 -10.97 11.08
CA ALA A 92 -4.52 -9.85 10.14
C ALA A 92 -5.12 -10.21 8.77
N VAL A 93 -4.97 -11.45 8.31
CA VAL A 93 -5.61 -11.95 7.08
C VAL A 93 -7.12 -12.10 7.25
N ALA A 94 -7.58 -12.58 8.41
CA ALA A 94 -9.01 -12.71 8.71
C ALA A 94 -9.69 -11.33 8.74
N GLU A 95 -9.12 -10.37 9.46
CA GLU A 95 -9.59 -8.98 9.52
C GLU A 95 -9.56 -8.32 8.14
N ALA A 96 -8.48 -8.51 7.39
CA ALA A 96 -8.37 -7.98 6.03
C ALA A 96 -9.43 -8.58 5.09
N ARG A 97 -9.74 -9.88 5.24
CA ARG A 97 -10.77 -10.55 4.44
C ARG A 97 -12.15 -10.01 4.77
N GLU A 98 -12.47 -9.82 6.05
CA GLU A 98 -13.73 -9.20 6.47
C GLU A 98 -13.84 -7.77 5.93
N PHE A 99 -12.78 -6.98 6.06
CA PHE A 99 -12.74 -5.60 5.57
C PHE A 99 -12.96 -5.53 4.05
N VAL A 100 -12.24 -6.33 3.27
CA VAL A 100 -12.38 -6.39 1.80
C VAL A 100 -13.75 -6.92 1.39
N GLY A 101 -14.31 -7.88 2.13
CA GLY A 101 -15.61 -8.48 1.82
C GLY A 101 -16.83 -7.62 2.17
N THR A 102 -16.68 -6.66 3.08
CA THR A 102 -17.78 -5.80 3.57
C THR A 102 -17.72 -4.37 3.06
N SER A 103 -16.52 -3.89 2.70
CA SER A 103 -16.31 -2.52 2.23
C SER A 103 -16.43 -2.40 0.72
N GLU A 104 -16.81 -1.21 0.25
CA GLU A 104 -16.67 -0.90 -1.17
C GLU A 104 -15.20 -0.96 -1.60
N ARG A 105 -14.95 -1.63 -2.72
CA ARG A 105 -13.59 -1.85 -3.23
C ARG A 105 -12.78 -0.56 -3.40
N GLU A 106 -13.43 0.51 -3.89
CA GLU A 106 -12.77 1.82 -4.05
C GLU A 106 -12.39 2.46 -2.70
N TYR A 107 -13.17 2.21 -1.65
CA TYR A 107 -12.83 2.65 -0.30
C TYR A 107 -11.60 1.92 0.24
N VAL A 108 -11.51 0.60 0.04
CA VAL A 108 -10.32 -0.20 0.41
C VAL A 108 -9.08 0.32 -0.31
N ILE A 109 -9.19 0.56 -1.61
CA ILE A 109 -8.09 1.06 -2.44
C ILE A 109 -7.66 2.46 -1.99
N GLY A 110 -8.60 3.37 -1.73
CA GLY A 110 -8.29 4.71 -1.20
C GLY A 110 -7.57 4.65 0.15
N ASN A 111 -8.03 3.80 1.06
CA ASN A 111 -7.35 3.57 2.35
C ASN A 111 -5.92 3.06 2.15
N LEU A 112 -5.69 2.12 1.24
CA LEU A 112 -4.33 1.63 0.94
C LEU A 112 -3.45 2.67 0.27
N ALA A 113 -3.96 3.40 -0.72
CA ALA A 113 -3.20 4.41 -1.47
C ALA A 113 -2.72 5.56 -0.57
N SER A 114 -3.43 5.84 0.53
CA SER A 114 -3.02 6.84 1.53
C SER A 114 -1.85 6.39 2.42
N LYS A 115 -1.57 5.08 2.51
CA LYS A 115 -0.53 4.52 3.39
C LYS A 115 0.85 4.53 2.74
N ALA A 116 1.91 4.51 3.55
CA ALA A 116 3.29 4.36 3.08
C ALA A 116 3.60 2.88 2.78
N LEU A 117 3.03 2.35 1.70
CA LEU A 117 3.14 0.94 1.32
C LEU A 117 4.59 0.50 1.10
N SER A 118 5.47 1.39 0.68
CA SER A 118 6.92 1.18 0.55
C SER A 118 7.60 0.82 1.88
N GLY A 119 7.08 1.31 3.01
CA GLY A 119 7.51 0.91 4.34
C GLY A 119 6.74 -0.28 4.88
N TYR A 120 5.41 -0.29 4.71
CA TYR A 120 4.55 -1.27 5.38
C TYR A 120 4.60 -2.65 4.73
N LEU A 121 4.63 -2.76 3.40
CA LEU A 121 4.61 -4.08 2.74
C LEU A 121 5.89 -4.90 3.00
N PRO A 122 7.11 -4.33 2.88
CA PRO A 122 8.33 -5.06 3.24
C PRO A 122 8.39 -5.42 4.74
N ALA A 123 7.95 -4.51 5.62
CA ALA A 123 7.88 -4.78 7.05
C ALA A 123 6.89 -5.91 7.37
N GLY A 124 5.72 -5.92 6.70
CA GLY A 124 4.70 -6.95 6.84
C GLY A 124 5.21 -8.32 6.38
N LEU A 125 5.88 -8.39 5.23
CA LEU A 125 6.50 -9.62 4.72
C LEU A 125 7.52 -10.18 5.72
N LYS A 126 8.43 -9.33 6.22
CA LYS A 126 9.44 -9.72 7.19
C LYS A 126 8.83 -10.19 8.52
N ARG A 127 7.83 -9.47 9.03
CA ARG A 127 7.13 -9.85 10.27
C ARG A 127 6.37 -11.17 10.11
N ALA A 128 5.74 -11.39 8.96
CA ALA A 128 5.03 -12.60 8.64
C ALA A 128 5.95 -13.80 8.28
N ARG A 129 7.28 -13.57 8.17
CA ARG A 129 8.27 -14.56 7.70
C ARG A 129 7.97 -15.07 6.30
N LEU A 130 7.59 -14.14 5.43
CA LEU A 130 7.17 -14.37 4.06
C LEU A 130 8.11 -13.70 3.04
N ASP A 131 9.25 -13.15 3.48
CA ASP A 131 10.30 -12.61 2.61
C ASP A 131 11.05 -13.71 1.83
#